data_AF-N8XRA9-F1
#
_entry.id   AF-N8XRA9-F1
#
_cell.length_a   1.000
_cell.length_b   1.000
_cell.length_c   1.000
_cell.angle_alpha   90.00
_cell.angle_beta   90.00
_cell.angle_gamma   90.00
#
_symmetry.space_group_name_H-M   'P 1'
#
loop_
_entity.id
_entity.type
_entity.pdbx_description
1 polymer ?
#
loop_
_entity_poly.entity_id
_entity_poly.type
_entity_poly.pdbx_seq_one_letter_code
_entity_poly.pdbx_strand_id
1 'polypeptide(L)' 'MFVGYLLIIFAYYLPDPYWLITLFDFIFLIPAFVALNYAKVQSTDFNAIRQEKLGAGHIIVVAIGSLFWLFILIGLFTRV' A
#
# COMPACT_ATOMS: atom_id res chain seq x y z
N MET A 1 14.30 -2.35 5.67
CA MET A 1 12.85 -2.18 5.49
C MET A 1 12.47 -0.72 5.66
N PHE A 2 12.59 -0.12 6.86
CA PHE A 2 12.34 1.31 7.06
C PHE A 2 13.21 2.25 6.21
N VAL A 3 14.51 1.98 6.07
CA VAL A 3 15.41 2.78 5.22
C VAL A 3 14.98 2.75 3.75
N GLY A 4 14.49 1.62 3.25
CA GLY A 4 13.99 1.51 1.88
C GLY A 4 12.75 2.37 1.66
N TYR A 5 11.80 2.35 2.60
CA TYR A 5 10.66 3.26 2.59
C TYR A 5 11.08 4.73 2.53
N LEU A 6 12.03 5.13 3.38
CA LEU A 6 12.54 6.51 3.40
C LEU A 6 13.25 6.89 2.11
N LEU A 7 13.86 5.96 1.40
CA LEU A 7 14.52 6.26 0.13
C LEU A 7 13.51 6.39 -1.02
N ILE A 8 12.55 5.47 -1.12
CA ILE A 8 11.61 5.51 -2.25
C ILE A 8 10.59 6.64 -2.11
N ILE A 9 10.26 7.10 -0.90
CA ILE A 9 9.32 8.24 -0.74
C ILE A 9 9.85 9.53 -1.41
N PHE A 10 11.16 9.72 -1.49
CA PHE A 10 11.75 10.85 -2.22
C PHE A 10 11.55 10.76 -3.73
N ALA A 11 11.23 9.57 -4.27
CA ALA A 11 10.96 9.43 -5.67
C ALA A 11 9.67 10.13 -6.12
N TYR A 12 8.86 10.63 -5.18
CA TYR A 12 7.68 11.44 -5.46
C TYR A 12 8.04 12.75 -6.20
N TYR A 13 9.25 13.26 -5.96
CA TYR A 13 9.74 14.47 -6.61
C TYR A 13 10.26 14.24 -8.03
N LEU A 14 10.29 13.01 -8.53
CA LEU A 14 10.70 12.75 -9.91
C LEU A 14 9.62 13.21 -10.91
N PRO A 15 10.03 13.62 -12.13
CA PRO A 15 9.09 14.00 -13.17
C PRO A 15 8.21 12.81 -13.60
N ASP A 16 7.08 13.11 -14.25
CA ASP A 16 6.26 12.10 -14.89
C ASP A 16 7.09 11.24 -15.87
N PRO A 17 6.93 9.91 -15.89
CA PRO A 17 6.04 9.07 -15.08
C PRO A 17 6.72 8.46 -13.83
N TYR A 18 7.95 8.88 -13.53
CA TYR A 18 8.82 8.16 -12.60
C TYR A 18 8.36 8.22 -11.14
N TRP A 19 7.57 9.22 -10.75
CA TRP A 19 6.98 9.31 -9.41
C TRP A 19 6.08 8.12 -9.05
N LEU A 20 5.56 7.39 -10.05
CA LEU A 20 4.72 6.20 -9.84
C LEU A 20 5.41 5.11 -9.04
N ILE A 21 6.75 5.10 -8.97
CA ILE A 21 7.49 4.12 -8.16
C ILE A 21 7.17 4.26 -6.67
N THR A 22 6.80 5.45 -6.19
CA THR A 22 6.39 5.68 -4.79
C THR A 22 5.13 4.95 -4.38
N LEU A 23 4.30 4.55 -5.35
CA LEU A 23 3.11 3.75 -5.09
C LEU A 23 3.46 2.35 -4.54
N PHE A 24 4.70 1.90 -4.68
CA PHE A 24 5.18 0.62 -4.17
C PHE A 24 5.87 0.72 -2.80
N ASP A 25 5.90 1.89 -2.17
CA ASP A 25 6.56 2.11 -0.89
C ASP A 25 5.98 1.26 0.25
N PHE A 26 4.70 0.93 0.15
CA PHE A 26 4.02 0.07 1.12
C PHE A 26 4.65 -1.33 1.23
N ILE A 27 5.38 -1.81 0.19
CA ILE A 27 6.09 -3.10 0.24
C ILE A 27 7.08 -3.13 1.40
N PHE A 28 7.74 -1.99 1.67
CA PHE A 28 8.68 -1.87 2.78
C PHE A 28 8.00 -1.87 4.16
N LEU A 29 6.69 -1.61 4.21
CA LEU A 29 5.89 -1.67 5.43
C LEU A 29 5.34 -3.07 5.72
N ILE A 30 5.20 -3.94 4.71
CA ILE A 30 4.68 -5.32 4.87
C ILE A 30 5.35 -6.04 6.06
N PRO A 31 6.68 -6.04 6.23
CA PRO A 31 7.33 -6.77 7.31
C PRO A 31 7.05 -6.19 8.69
N ALA A 32 6.87 -4.86 8.79
CA ALA A 32 6.47 -4.20 10.04
C ALA A 32 5.04 -4.61 10.44
N PHE A 33 4.14 -4.71 9.46
CA PHE A 33 2.79 -5.25 9.69
C PHE A 33 2.80 -6.73 10.09
N VAL A 34 3.67 -7.56 9.49
CA VAL A 34 3.83 -8.96 9.88
C VAL A 34 4.33 -9.07 11.33
N ALA A 35 5.34 -8.29 11.71
CA ALA A 35 5.85 -8.28 13.08
C ALA A 35 4.79 -7.81 14.09
N LEU A 36 4.04 -6.77 13.75
CA LEU A 36 2.93 -6.28 14.55
C LEU A 36 1.83 -7.33 14.72
N ASN A 37 1.47 -8.02 13.64
CA ASN A 37 0.46 -9.07 13.69
C ASN A 37 0.92 -10.28 14.49
N TYR A 38 2.21 -10.64 14.43
CA TYR A 38 2.79 -11.67 15.28
C TYR A 38 2.69 -11.30 16.76
N ALA A 39 3.06 -10.06 17.13
CA ALA A 39 2.95 -9.58 18.51
C ALA A 39 1.50 -9.57 19.02
N LYS A 40 0.53 -9.19 18.18
CA LYS A 40 -0.90 -9.19 18.51
C LYS A 40 -1.46 -10.59 18.80
N VAL A 41 -0.96 -11.62 18.11
CA VAL A 41 -1.38 -13.01 18.36
C VAL A 41 -0.78 -13.55 19.66
N GLN A 42 0.42 -13.09 20.02
CA GLN A 42 1.14 -13.54 21.21
C GLN A 42 0.69 -12.83 22.50
N SER A 43 0.09 -11.64 22.39
CA SER A 43 -0.37 -10.88 23.56
C SER A 43 -1.71 -11.40 24.08
N THR A 44 -1.81 -11.51 25.41
CA THR A 44 -3.02 -11.98 26.10
C THR A 44 -4.10 -10.88 26.17
N ASP A 45 -3.72 -9.63 25.89
CA ASP A 45 -4.58 -8.44 25.99
C ASP A 45 -5.52 -8.26 24.80
N PHE A 46 -5.32 -8.98 23.71
CA PHE A 46 -6.10 -8.84 22.48
C PHE A 46 -6.67 -10.18 22.04
N ASN A 47 -7.98 -10.23 21.78
CA ASN A 47 -8.60 -11.36 21.10
C ASN A 47 -8.24 -11.28 19.61
N ALA A 48 -7.10 -11.85 19.24
CA ALA A 48 -6.60 -11.85 17.88
C ALA A 48 -7.41 -12.80 16.98
N ILE A 49 -8.55 -12.32 16.47
CA ILE A 49 -9.35 -13.04 15.48
C ILE A 49 -8.69 -12.85 14.11
N ARG A 50 -8.18 -13.94 13.52
CA ARG A 50 -7.65 -13.92 12.16
C ARG A 50 -8.79 -13.71 11.17
N GLN A 51 -8.80 -12.57 10.48
CA GLN A 51 -9.74 -12.33 9.40
C GLN A 51 -9.27 -13.07 8.14
N GLU A 52 -9.97 -14.13 7.76
CA GLU A 52 -9.68 -14.92 6.55
C GLU A 52 -10.28 -14.34 5.27
N LYS A 53 -11.24 -13.41 5.41
CA LYS A 53 -11.97 -12.83 4.28
C LYS A 53 -11.83 -11.32 4.29
N LEU A 54 -11.65 -10.76 3.10
CA LEU A 54 -11.73 -9.32 2.89
C LEU A 54 -13.17 -8.87 3.14
N GLY A 55 -13.36 -8.07 4.18
CA GLY A 55 -14.64 -7.42 4.44
C GLY A 55 -15.09 -6.51 3.29
N ALA A 56 -16.40 -6.23 3.19
CA ALA A 56 -16.99 -5.42 2.13
C ALA A 56 -16.32 -4.04 1.97
N GLY A 57 -15.89 -3.41 3.07
CA GLY A 57 -15.15 -2.14 3.03
C GLY A 57 -13.81 -2.24 2.29
N HIS A 58 -13.08 -3.34 2.45
CA HIS A 58 -11.83 -3.57 1.72
C HIS A 58 -12.08 -3.70 0.21
N ILE A 59 -13.17 -4.36 -0.17
CA ILE A 59 -13.55 -4.51 -1.59
C ILE A 59 -13.86 -3.15 -2.21
N ILE A 60 -14.56 -2.27 -1.49
CA ILE A 60 -14.86 -0.89 -1.95
C ILE A 60 -13.57 -0.10 -2.16
N VAL A 61 -12.63 -0.17 -1.20
CA VAL A 61 -11.33 0.50 -1.32
C VAL A 61 -10.55 0.00 -2.53
N VAL A 62 -10.54 -1.32 -2.77
CA VAL A 62 -9.88 -1.91 -3.94
C VAL A 62 -10.54 -1.43 -5.24
N ALA A 63 -11.87 -1.36 -5.30
CA ALA A 63 -12.59 -0.88 -6.47
C ALA A 63 -12.27 0.60 -6.78
N ILE A 64 -12.31 1.47 -5.77
CA ILE A 64 -11.97 2.89 -5.91
C ILE A 64 -10.50 3.05 -6.32
N GLY A 65 -9.58 2.34 -5.66
CA GLY A 65 -8.16 2.39 -6.00
C GLY A 65 -7.88 1.93 -7.43
N SER A 66 -8.59 0.91 -7.90
CA SER A 66 -8.48 0.42 -9.28
C SER A 66 -8.98 1.46 -10.30
N LEU A 67 -10.04 2.20 -9.96
CA LEU A 67 -10.55 3.30 -10.79
C LEU A 67 -9.55 4.45 -10.88
N PHE A 68 -8.92 4.82 -9.77
CA PHE A 68 -7.84 5.83 -9.77
C PHE A 68 -6.65 5.41 -10.63
N TRP A 69 -6.25 4.14 -10.56
CA TRP A 69 -5.21 3.60 -11.44
C TRP A 69 -5.57 3.75 -12.92
N LEU A 70 -6.83 3.52 -13.28
CA LEU A 70 -7.30 3.67 -14.66
C LEU A 70 -7.13 5.12 -15.14
N PHE A 71 -7.48 6.12 -14.32
CA PHE A 71 -7.27 7.53 -14.66
C PHE A 71 -5.79 7.89 -14.79
N ILE A 72 -4.93 7.38 -13.90
CA ILE A 72 -3.48 7.59 -13.97
C ILE A 72 -2.92 7.04 -15.28
N LEU A 73 -3.33 5.82 -15.66
CA LEU A 73 -2.90 5.21 -16.92
C LEU A 73 -3.38 6.02 -18.12
N ILE A 74 -4.64 6.44 -18.14
CA ILE A 74 -5.16 7.31 -19.22
C ILE A 74 -4.28 8.56 -19.34
N GLY A 75 -4.09 9.32 -18.25
CA GLY A 75 -3.29 10.55 -18.27
C GLY A 75 -1.86 10.35 -18.75
N LEU A 76 -1.23 9.23 -18.38
CA LEU A 76 0.13 8.88 -18.81
C LEU A 76 0.21 8.57 -20.31
N PHE A 77 -0.81 7.92 -20.88
CA PHE A 77 -0.82 7.53 -22.29
C PHE A 77 -1.41 8.58 -23.23
N THR A 78 -2.27 9.48 -22.75
CA THR A 78 -2.97 10.42 -23.65
C THR A 78 -2.19 11.65 -24.07
N ARG A 79 -1.00 11.96 -23.51
CA ARG A 79 -0.17 13.17 -23.83
C ARG A 79 -1.02 14.34 -24.38
N VAL A 80 -1.98 14.80 -23.58
CA VAL A 80 -2.68 16.08 -23.84
C VAL A 80 -1.96 17.16 -23.06
#